data_AF-A0A7Y5JT47-F1
#
_entry.id   AF-A0A7Y5JT47-F1
#
_cell.length_a   1.000
_cell.length_b   1.000
_cell.length_c   1.000
_cell.angle_alpha   90.00
_cell.angle_beta   90.00
_cell.angle_gamma   90.00
#
_symmetry.space_group_name_H-M   'P 1'
#
loop_
_entity.id
_entity.type
_entity.pdbx_description
1 polymer ?
#
loop_
_entity_poly.entity_id
_entity_poly.type
_entity_poly.pdbx_seq_one_letter_code
_entity_poly.pdbx_strand_id
1 'polypeptide(L)' 'MPRSTRGLVPALHVLTDTRGGRDPLPDVRAVVASGPCAIQVRAKDLSDRDHLALTRAVLAVARPAGCLVV' A
#
# COMPACT_ATOMS: atom_id res chain seq x y z
N MET A 1 20.94 -6.25 19.49
CA MET A 1 20.95 -5.00 18.70
C MET A 1 19.73 -4.98 17.79
N PRO A 2 18.88 -3.94 17.81
CA PRO A 2 17.77 -3.85 16.86
C PRO A 2 18.34 -3.55 15.47
N ARG A 3 18.00 -4.38 14.46
CA ARG A 3 18.39 -4.10 13.07
C ARG A 3 17.73 -2.80 12.63
N SER A 4 18.55 -1.84 12.22
CA SER A 4 18.10 -0.64 11.52
C SER A 4 17.25 -1.04 10.31
N THR A 5 16.02 -0.52 10.21
CA THR A 5 15.14 -0.69 9.04
C THR A 5 15.59 0.13 7.83
N ARG A 6 16.70 0.87 7.91
CA ARG A 6 17.26 1.68 6.81
C ARG A 6 17.83 0.85 5.63
N GLY A 7 17.62 -0.47 5.61
CA GLY A 7 18.37 -1.41 4.78
C GLY A 7 17.65 -2.04 3.58
N LEU A 8 16.33 -1.89 3.42
CA LEU A 8 15.63 -2.43 2.23
C LEU A 8 14.41 -1.56 1.91
N VAL A 9 14.65 -0.42 1.28
CA VAL A 9 13.59 0.23 0.50
C VAL A 9 13.31 -0.69 -0.69
N PRO A 10 12.09 -1.20 -0.86
CA PRO A 10 11.78 -2.04 -2.02
C PRO A 10 12.08 -1.29 -3.32
N ALA A 11 12.55 -2.01 -4.34
CA ALA A 11 12.89 -1.41 -5.64
C ALA A 11 11.69 -0.72 -6.32
N LEU A 12 10.47 -1.15 -5.96
CA LEU A 12 9.21 -0.59 -6.41
C LEU A 12 8.45 0.03 -5.22
N HIS A 13 8.14 1.32 -5.34
CA HIS A 13 7.28 2.06 -4.42
C HIS A 13 6.10 2.66 -5.19
N VAL A 14 4.89 2.25 -4.86
CA VAL A 14 3.66 2.71 -5.50
C VAL A 14 2.78 3.49 -4.55
N LEU A 15 2.01 4.44 -5.08
CA LEU A 15 1.06 5.25 -4.33
C LEU A 15 -0.34 4.96 -4.87
N THR A 16 -1.32 4.77 -3.98
CA THR A 16 -2.71 4.62 -4.42
C THR A 16 -3.26 5.93 -5.00
N ASP A 17 -4.16 5.83 -5.97
CA ASP A 17 -4.89 6.98 -6.52
C ASP A 17 -6.40 6.73 -6.44
N THR A 18 -7.08 7.59 -5.68
CA THR A 18 -8.53 7.55 -5.47
C THR A 18 -9.26 8.69 -6.18
N ARG A 19 -8.56 9.50 -6.98
CA ARG A 19 -9.16 10.65 -7.67
C ARG A 19 -10.29 10.20 -8.59
N GLY A 20 -11.35 11.00 -8.66
CA GLY A 20 -12.53 10.69 -9.48
C GLY A 20 -13.31 9.45 -9.00
N GLY A 21 -13.15 9.04 -7.74
CA GLY A 21 -13.85 7.87 -7.19
C GLY A 21 -13.27 6.52 -7.61
N ARG A 22 -12.02 6.49 -8.12
CA ARG A 22 -11.34 5.26 -8.51
C ARG A 22 -11.08 4.35 -7.29
N ASP A 23 -11.33 3.05 -7.45
CA ASP A 23 -10.86 2.02 -6.52
C ASP A 23 -9.41 1.62 -6.87
N PRO A 24 -8.43 1.81 -5.97
CA PRO A 24 -7.04 1.44 -6.22
C PRO A 24 -6.73 -0.04 -5.91
N LEU A 25 -7.65 -0.80 -5.30
CA LEU A 25 -7.37 -2.19 -4.88
C LEU A 25 -7.04 -3.16 -6.02
N PRO A 26 -7.62 -3.06 -7.24
CA PRO A 26 -7.18 -3.88 -8.37
C PRO A 26 -5.71 -3.67 -8.71
N ASP A 27 -5.24 -2.42 -8.72
CA ASP A 27 -3.85 -2.08 -9.03
C ASP A 27 -2.91 -2.58 -7.92
N VAL A 28 -3.32 -2.42 -6.65
CA VAL A 28 -2.59 -2.96 -5.49
C VAL A 28 -2.42 -4.48 -5.60
N ARG A 29 -3.49 -5.22 -5.94
CA ARG A 29 -3.42 -6.68 -6.13
C ARG A 29 -2.44 -7.06 -7.25
N ALA A 30 -2.47 -6.34 -8.37
CA ALA A 30 -1.56 -6.59 -9.48
C ALA A 30 -0.09 -6.35 -9.10
N VAL A 31 0.19 -5.25 -8.40
CA VAL A 31 1.55 -4.93 -7.95
C VAL A 31 2.04 -5.95 -6.91
N VAL A 32 1.21 -6.31 -5.94
CA VAL A 32 1.55 -7.31 -4.92
C VAL A 32 1.86 -8.68 -5.55
N ALA A 33 1.13 -9.07 -6.60
CA ALA A 33 1.40 -10.30 -7.32
C ALA A 33 2.75 -10.32 -8.06
N SER A 34 3.36 -9.15 -8.31
CA SER A 34 4.66 -9.03 -8.97
C SER A 34 5.86 -9.21 -8.03
N GLY A 35 5.64 -9.19 -6.71
CA GLY A 35 6.68 -9.40 -5.70
C GLY A 35 6.73 -8.30 -4.61
N PRO A 36 7.72 -8.38 -3.69
CA PRO A 36 7.84 -7.45 -2.58
C PRO A 36 8.00 -5.99 -3.03
N CYS A 37 7.11 -5.12 -2.56
CA CYS A 37 7.09 -3.70 -2.87
C CYS A 37 6.76 -2.85 -1.64
N ALA A 38 6.89 -1.53 -1.76
CA ALA A 38 6.31 -0.57 -0.84
C ALA A 38 5.02 0.02 -1.45
N ILE A 39 3.97 0.14 -0.63
CA ILE A 39 2.69 0.70 -1.02
C ILE A 39 2.35 1.82 -0.04
N GLN A 40 2.32 3.05 -0.54
CA GLN A 40 1.85 4.17 0.24
C GLN A 40 0.36 4.42 -0.02
N VAL A 41 -0.44 4.39 1.06
CA VAL A 41 -1.87 4.69 0.95
C VAL A 41 -2.04 6.20 0.91
N ARG A 42 -2.50 6.69 -0.24
CA ARG A 42 -2.75 8.10 -0.49
C ARG A 42 -4.17 8.28 -1.00
N ALA A 43 -4.98 8.96 -0.19
CA ALA A 43 -6.36 9.27 -0.50
C ALA A 43 -6.68 10.68 0.03
N LYS A 44 -6.45 11.70 -0.78
CA LYS A 44 -6.62 13.12 -0.37
C LYS A 44 -8.08 13.54 -0.23
N ASP A 45 -8.95 12.85 -0.95
CA ASP A 45 -10.36 13.25 -1.10
C ASP A 45 -11.30 12.34 -0.29
N LEU A 46 -10.76 11.39 0.46
CA LEU A 46 -11.54 10.48 1.31
C LEU A 46 -11.68 11.04 2.73
N SER A 47 -12.79 10.67 3.39
CA SER A 47 -12.92 10.86 4.83
C SER A 47 -11.89 10.01 5.59
N ASP A 48 -11.58 10.36 6.83
CA ASP A 48 -10.68 9.56 7.69
C ASP A 48 -11.17 8.12 7.85
N ARG A 49 -12.50 7.93 7.91
CA ARG A 49 -13.12 6.60 8.00
C ARG A 49 -12.84 5.79 6.74
N ASP A 50 -13.04 6.37 5.57
CA ASP A 50 -12.86 5.68 4.29
C ASP A 50 -11.38 5.47 3.99
N HIS A 51 -10.53 6.41 4.37
CA HIS A 51 -9.07 6.26 4.32
C HIS A 51 -8.63 5.09 5.20
N LEU A 52 -9.09 5.00 6.45
CA LEU A 52 -8.80 3.87 7.33
C LEU A 52 -9.30 2.53 6.76
N ALA A 53 -10.50 2.52 6.17
CA ALA A 53 -11.05 1.33 5.52
C ALA A 53 -10.17 0.88 4.34
N LEU A 54 -9.75 1.83 3.49
CA LEU A 54 -8.83 1.56 2.39
C LEU A 54 -7.49 1.03 2.89
N THR A 55 -6.89 1.66 3.92
CA THR A 55 -5.62 1.20 4.50
C THR A 55 -5.73 -0.23 5.03
N ARG A 56 -6.84 -0.58 5.69
CA ARG A 56 -7.08 -1.96 6.16
C ARG A 56 -7.19 -2.95 5.01
N ALA A 57 -7.87 -2.58 3.92
CA ALA A 57 -7.98 -3.41 2.73
C ALA A 57 -6.62 -3.63 2.06
N VAL A 58 -5.80 -2.58 1.94
CA VAL A 58 -4.43 -2.67 1.41
C VAL A 58 -3.56 -3.55 2.28
N LEU A 59 -3.60 -3.39 3.61
CA LEU A 59 -2.86 -4.23 4.56
C LEU A 59 -3.24 -5.72 4.43
N ALA A 60 -4.52 -6.03 4.23
CA ALA A 60 -4.99 -7.40 4.07
C ALA A 60 -4.39 -8.08 2.83
N VAL A 61 -4.18 -7.33 1.75
CA VAL A 61 -3.57 -7.82 0.50
C VAL A 61 -2.03 -7.86 0.59
N ALA A 62 -1.42 -6.80 1.13
CA ALA A 62 0.02 -6.59 1.08
C ALA A 62 0.81 -7.41 2.11
N ARG A 63 0.29 -7.59 3.32
CA ARG A 63 1.03 -8.25 4.42
C ARG A 63 1.38 -9.71 4.12
N PRO A 64 0.47 -10.55 3.57
CA PRO A 64 0.80 -11.94 3.23
C PRO A 64 1.93 -12.05 2.20
N ALA A 65 2.11 -11.04 1.35
CA ALA A 65 3.15 -11.00 0.31
C ALA A 65 4.47 -10.34 0.78
N GLY A 66 4.60 -10.01 2.07
CA GLY A 66 5.80 -9.35 2.60
C GLY A 66 6.00 -7.93 2.09
N CYS A 67 4.97 -7.28 1.55
CA CYS A 67 5.03 -5.90 1.10
C CYS A 67 4.94 -4.93 2.28
N LEU A 68 5.66 -3.82 2.17
CA LEU A 68 5.61 -2.73 3.14
C LEU A 68 4.42 -1.82 2.82
N VAL A 69 3.61 -1.48 3.83
CA VAL A 69 2.57 -0.45 3.71
C VAL A 69 3.02 0.77 4.52
N VAL A 70 3.03 1.94 3.88
CA VAL A 70 3.50 3.22 4.43
C VAL A 70 2.39 4.27 4.42
#